data_AF-A0A1I4CQ93-F1
#
_entry.id   AF-A0A1I4CQ93-F1
#
_cell.length_a   1.000
_cell.length_b   1.000
_cell.length_c   1.000
_cell.angle_alpha   90.00
_cell.angle_beta   90.00
_cell.angle_gamma   90.00
#
_symmetry.space_group_name_H-M   'P 1'
#
loop_
_entity.id
_entity.type
_entity.pdbx_description
1 polymer ?
#
loop_
_entity_poly.entity_id
_entity_poly.type
_entity_poly.pdbx_seq_one_letter_code
_entity_poly.pdbx_strand_id
1 'polypeptide(L)' 'MTSSYFNEWLDEYNDYITLYEIFGDKEYLEEAREVLISLKAIVVRAENYQKILHKIMNGTINAS' A
#
# COMPACT_ATOMS: atom_id res chain seq x y z
N MET A 1 0.30 6.94 -12.50
CA MET A 1 1.55 7.19 -11.76
C MET A 1 1.58 6.46 -10.40
N THR A 2 0.80 5.39 -10.21
CA THR A 2 0.59 4.76 -8.90
C THR A 2 0.95 3.27 -8.83
N SER A 3 1.06 2.55 -9.96
CA SER A 3 1.32 1.09 -9.92
C SER A 3 2.80 0.73 -9.72
N SER A 4 3.75 1.55 -10.23
CA SER A 4 5.20 1.27 -10.08
C SER A 4 5.60 1.23 -8.62
N TYR A 5 5.32 2.30 -7.88
CA TYR A 5 5.63 2.40 -6.45
C TYR A 5 4.92 1.34 -5.60
N PHE A 6 3.68 0.97 -5.95
CA PHE A 6 2.97 -0.08 -5.22
C PHE A 6 3.64 -1.45 -5.42
N ASN A 7 4.04 -1.77 -6.65
CA ASN A 7 4.73 -3.02 -6.95
C ASN A 7 6.12 -3.04 -6.29
N GLU A 8 6.87 -1.94 -6.35
CA GLU A 8 8.18 -1.83 -5.71
C GLU A 8 8.11 -2.09 -4.20
N TRP A 9 7.13 -1.52 -3.49
CA TRP A 9 6.96 -1.78 -2.05
C TRP A 9 6.44 -3.19 -1.76
N LEU A 10 5.68 -3.79 -2.68
CA LEU A 10 5.25 -5.18 -2.52
C LEU A 10 6.43 -6.14 -2.69
N ASP A 11 7.29 -5.88 -3.67
CA ASP A 11 8.52 -6.65 -3.89
C ASP A 11 9.46 -6.48 -2.68
N GLU A 12 9.66 -5.25 -2.20
CA GLU A 12 10.46 -4.97 -1.01
C GLU A 12 9.94 -5.67 0.25
N TYR A 13 8.62 -5.71 0.46
CA TYR A 13 8.00 -6.48 1.54
C TYR A 13 8.32 -7.98 1.42
N ASN A 14 8.18 -8.54 0.21
CA ASN A 14 8.44 -9.95 -0.03
C ASN A 14 9.93 -10.29 0.18
N ASP A 15 10.84 -9.40 -0.21
CA ASP A 15 12.27 -9.55 0.01
C ASP A 15 12.59 -9.61 1.50
N TYR A 16 12.06 -8.69 2.31
CA TYR A 16 12.27 -8.71 3.77
C TYR A 16 11.70 -9.96 4.44
N ILE A 17 10.52 -10.43 4.04
CA ILE A 17 9.97 -11.70 4.55
C ILE A 17 10.88 -12.87 4.18
N THR A 18 11.37 -12.92 2.94
CA THR A 18 12.29 -13.97 2.48
C THR A 18 13.60 -13.94 3.29
N LEU A 19 14.15 -12.76 3.55
CA LEU A 19 15.36 -12.61 4.38
C LEU A 19 15.11 -13.07 5.82
N TYR A 20 13.94 -12.75 6.40
CA TYR A 20 13.55 -13.25 7.71
C TYR A 20 13.45 -14.78 7.73
N GLU A 21 12.87 -15.41 6.71
CA GLU A 21 12.76 -16.86 6.62
C GLU A 21 14.12 -17.56 6.48
N ILE A 22 15.06 -16.94 5.75
CA ILE A 22 16.41 -17.49 5.55
C ILE A 22 17.27 -17.35 6.80
N PHE A 23 17.28 -16.17 7.42
CA PHE A 23 18.24 -15.82 8.47
C PHE A 23 17.66 -15.90 9.89
N GLY A 24 16.33 -15.87 10.04
CA GLY A 24 15.66 -15.81 11.34
C GLY A 24 15.84 -14.49 12.10
N ASP A 25 16.42 -13.47 11.46
CA ASP A 25 16.71 -12.18 12.08
C ASP A 25 15.46 -11.30 12.14
N LYS A 26 15.11 -10.89 13.37
CA LYS A 26 13.92 -10.09 13.63
C LYS A 26 13.98 -8.70 13.00
N GLU A 27 15.16 -8.17 12.72
CA GLU A 27 15.29 -6.87 12.05
C GLU A 27 14.56 -6.89 10.70
N TYR A 28 14.75 -7.93 9.89
CA TYR A 28 14.02 -8.10 8.62
C TYR A 28 12.50 -8.18 8.81
N LEU A 29 12.03 -8.79 9.91
CA LEU A 29 10.60 -8.84 10.19
C LEU A 29 10.04 -7.47 10.58
N GLU A 30 10.79 -6.64 11.30
CA GLU A 30 10.37 -5.28 11.61
C GLU A 30 10.36 -4.40 10.35
N GLU A 31 11.39 -4.47 9.51
CA GLU A 31 11.42 -3.77 8.22
C GLU A 31 10.23 -4.16 7.33
N ALA A 32 9.92 -5.46 7.22
CA ALA A 32 8.73 -5.94 6.49
C ALA A 32 7.43 -5.31 7.05
N ARG A 33 7.32 -5.10 8.36
CA ARG A 33 6.14 -4.47 8.96
C ARG A 33 6.04 -3.00 8.60
N GLU A 34 7.14 -2.28 8.55
CA GLU A 34 7.17 -0.87 8.14
C GLU A 34 6.72 -0.70 6.68
N VAL A 35 7.23 -1.55 5.78
CA VAL A 35 6.80 -1.56 4.38
C VAL A 35 5.31 -1.90 4.25
N LEU A 36 4.82 -2.87 5.02
CA LEU A 36 3.40 -3.24 5.04
C LEU A 36 2.48 -2.08 5.51
N ILE A 37 2.93 -1.26 6.46
CA ILE A 37 2.18 -0.06 6.89
C ILE A 37 2.03 0.91 5.73
N SER A 38 3.11 1.15 4.98
CA SER A 38 3.11 2.04 3.81
C SER A 38 2.19 1.53 2.70
N LEU A 39 2.21 0.23 2.43
CA LEU A 39 1.30 -0.41 1.48
C LEU A 39 -0.18 -0.22 1.89
N LYS A 40 -0.52 -0.44 3.16
CA LYS A 40 -1.88 -0.24 3.67
C LYS A 40 -2.35 1.21 3.52
N ALA A 41 -1.47 2.17 3.79
CA ALA A 41 -1.80 3.59 3.64
C ALA A 41 -2.15 3.94 2.18
N ILE A 42 -1.43 3.40 1.20
CA ILE A 42 -1.76 3.57 -0.23
C ILE A 42 -3.11 2.97 -0.57
N VAL A 43 -3.39 1.73 -0.13
CA VAL A 43 -4.66 1.05 -0.42
C VAL A 43 -5.83 1.86 0.13
N VAL A 44 -5.77 2.30 1.39
CA VAL A 44 -6.81 3.14 2.00
C VAL A 44 -7.01 4.44 1.22
N ARG A 45 -5.92 5.08 0.77
CA ARG A 45 -6.01 6.30 -0.05
C ARG A 45 -6.69 6.04 -1.39
N ALA A 46 -6.35 4.93 -2.06
CA ALA A 46 -6.94 4.54 -3.33
C ALA A 46 -8.44 4.23 -3.19
N GLU A 47 -8.83 3.49 -2.14
CA GLU A 47 -10.25 3.22 -1.85
C GLU A 47 -11.04 4.49 -1.58
N ASN A 48 -10.48 5.42 -0.80
CA ASN A 48 -11.14 6.71 -0.52
C ASN A 48 -11.28 7.54 -1.80
N TYR A 49 -10.27 7.55 -2.66
CA TYR A 49 -10.33 8.21 -3.96
C TYR A 49 -11.44 7.62 -4.84
N GLN A 50 -11.53 6.29 -4.92
CA GLN A 50 -12.61 5.60 -5.66
C GLN A 50 -14.00 5.95 -5.10
N LYS A 51 -14.17 5.98 -3.77
CA LYS A 51 -15.42 6.39 -3.13
C LYS A 51 -15.82 7.82 -3.48
N ILE A 52 -14.86 8.75 -3.51
CA ILE A 52 -15.10 10.15 -3.90
C ILE A 52 -15.50 10.24 -5.37
N LEU A 53 -14.76 9.59 -6.27
CA LEU A 53 -15.10 9.55 -7.69
C LEU A 53 -16.52 9.03 -7.92
N HIS A 54 -16.90 7.95 -7.24
CA HIS A 54 -18.25 7.39 -7.35
C HIS A 54 -19.33 8.38 -6.90
N LYS A 55 -19.09 9.15 -5.83
CA LYS A 55 -20.02 10.21 -5.38
C LYS A 55 -20.13 11.37 -6.38
N ILE A 56 -19.04 11.73 -7.05
CA ILE A 56 -19.06 12.76 -8.12
C ILE A 56 -19.83 12.24 -9.33
N MET A 57 -19.54 11.01 -9.78
CA MET A 57 -20.22 10.39 -10.93
C MET A 57 -21.72 10.24 -10.71
N ASN A 58 -22.16 9.96 -9.49
CA ASN A 58 -23.57 9.85 -9.14
C ASN A 58 -24.24 11.21 -8.83
N GLY A 59 -23.58 12.34 -9.09
CA GLY A 59 -24.12 13.68 -8.84
C GLY A 59 -24.39 14.00 -7.37
N THR A 60 -23.83 13.21 -6.44
CA THR A 60 -24.03 13.38 -4.99
C THR A 60 -23.12 14.46 -4.42
N ILE A 61 -21.99 14.73 -5.09
CA ILE A 61 -21.08 15.84 -4.80
C ILE A 61 -20.91 16.64 -6.09
N ASN A 62 -21.31 17.90 -6.07
CA ASN A 62 -21.05 18.83 -7.16
C ASN A 62 -19.74 19.57 -6.88
N ALA A 63 -18.82 19.53 -7.83
CA ALA A 63 -17.68 20.45 -7.85
C ALA A 63 -18.21 21.83 -8.30
N SER A 64 -18.54 22.67 -7.33
CA SER A 64 -18.85 24.09 -7.53
C SER A 64 -17.58 24.90 -7.72
#